data_AF-A0A3N5WDU1-F1
#
_entry.id   AF-A0A3N5WDU1-F1
#
_cell.length_a   1.000
_cell.length_b   1.000
_cell.length_c   1.000
_cell.angle_alpha   90.00
_cell.angle_beta   90.00
_cell.angle_gamma   90.00
#
_symmetry.space_group_name_H-M   'P 1'
#
loop_
_entity.id
_entity.type
_entity.pdbx_description
1 polymer ?
#
loop_
_entity_poly.entity_id
_entity_poly.type
_entity_poly.pdbx_seq_one_letter_code
_entity_poly.pdbx_strand_id
1 'polypeptide(L)'
;MNVSMWAKALRIIPKIDKTEWDRLDIISRWLISTRAAVLIMTFFSATIAGILAFGAGMFNWVNYLMLTIGLVFAHATNNLLNDLTDYERGVDRDNYFRTQYGPQALQQGLMTKRELLLYAAITGLIALAAGAYLVWLRGPLALALLAAGAFFVLFYTWPLKYIGLGEIAVIIVWGP
;
A
#
# COMPACT_ATOMS: atom_id res chain seq x y z
N MET A 1 10.01 -10.50 17.70
CA MET A 1 8.82 -10.04 16.96
C MET A 1 8.00 -9.16 17.90
N ASN A 2 7.72 -7.93 17.50
CA ASN A 2 7.09 -6.91 18.34
C ASN A 2 5.57 -6.80 18.06
N VAL A 3 4.82 -7.81 18.52
CA VAL A 3 3.38 -7.95 18.24
C VAL A 3 2.56 -6.75 18.74
N SER A 4 2.96 -6.12 19.86
CA SER A 4 2.31 -4.92 20.37
C SER A 4 2.48 -3.74 19.40
N MET A 5 3.66 -3.59 18.78
CA MET A 5 3.88 -2.59 17.74
C MET A 5 3.05 -2.87 16.48
N TRP A 6 2.83 -4.14 16.13
CA TRP A 6 1.99 -4.48 14.98
C TRP A 6 0.55 -4.02 15.19
N ALA A 7 -0.02 -4.32 16.36
CA ALA A 7 -1.36 -3.85 16.73
C ALA A 7 -1.43 -2.32 16.76
N LYS A 8 -0.38 -1.64 17.23
CA LYS A 8 -0.29 -0.17 17.22
C LYS A 8 -0.30 0.37 15.78
N ALA A 9 0.55 -0.15 14.90
CA ALA A 9 0.69 0.29 13.52
C ALA A 9 -0.55 0.03 12.64
N LEU A 10 -1.36 -0.98 12.99
CA LEU A 10 -2.64 -1.26 12.34
C LEU A 10 -3.78 -0.34 12.80
N ARG A 11 -3.66 0.28 13.99
CA ARG A 11 -4.71 1.14 14.55
C ARG A 11 -4.45 2.62 14.33
N ILE A 12 -3.19 3.01 14.41
CA ILE A 12 -2.76 4.40 14.33
C ILE A 12 -1.50 4.51 13.49
N ILE A 13 -1.14 5.74 13.14
CA ILE A 13 0.16 6.07 12.58
C ILE A 13 1.11 6.40 13.74
N PRO A 14 2.01 5.49 14.15
CA PRO A 14 2.90 5.76 15.27
C PRO A 14 3.99 6.76 14.86
N LYS A 15 4.24 7.75 15.71
CA LYS A 15 5.44 8.58 15.65
C LYS A 15 6.57 7.82 16.34
N ILE A 16 7.64 7.56 15.61
CA ILE A 16 8.78 6.73 16.05
C ILE A 16 10.06 7.50 15.73
N ASP A 17 10.96 7.58 16.71
CA ASP A 17 12.28 8.16 16.49
C ASP A 17 13.28 7.14 15.92
N LYS A 18 14.47 7.61 15.52
CA LYS A 18 15.47 6.74 14.91
C LYS A 18 15.93 5.61 15.85
N THR A 19 16.05 5.88 17.15
CA THR A 19 16.53 4.89 18.12
C THR A 19 15.52 3.77 18.37
N GLU A 20 14.23 4.12 18.43
CA GLU A 20 13.14 3.14 18.51
C GLU A 20 13.06 2.34 17.20
N TRP A 21 13.12 3.02 16.05
CA TRP A 21 13.09 2.40 14.72
C TRP A 21 14.18 1.33 14.53
N ASP A 22 15.41 1.63 14.95
CA ASP A 22 16.54 0.73 14.78
C ASP A 22 16.38 -0.57 15.57
N ARG A 23 15.52 -0.59 16.60
CA ARG A 23 15.17 -1.79 17.39
C ARG A 23 13.98 -2.57 16.83
N LEU A 24 13.25 -2.02 15.86
CA LEU A 24 12.08 -2.68 15.28
C LEU A 24 12.46 -3.83 14.35
N ASP A 25 11.63 -4.87 14.36
CA ASP A 25 11.72 -5.95 13.38
C ASP A 25 11.25 -5.51 11.99
N ILE A 26 11.60 -6.31 10.98
CA ILE A 26 11.32 -6.03 9.57
C ILE A 26 9.81 -5.85 9.29
N ILE A 27 8.95 -6.55 10.03
CA ILE A 27 7.50 -6.47 9.86
C ILE A 27 6.97 -5.18 10.48
N SER A 28 7.43 -4.81 11.68
CA SER A 28 7.10 -3.51 12.27
C SER A 28 7.50 -2.36 11.35
N ARG A 29 8.73 -2.37 10.83
CA ARG A 29 9.22 -1.34 9.88
C ARG A 29 8.36 -1.30 8.62
N TRP A 30 7.96 -2.46 8.10
CA TRP A 30 7.04 -2.55 6.96
C TRP A 30 5.70 -1.90 7.28
N LEU A 31 5.04 -2.31 8.36
CA LEU A 31 3.72 -1.79 8.75
C LEU A 31 3.72 -0.26 8.92
N ILE A 32 4.79 0.30 9.49
CA ILE A 32 4.90 1.74 9.71
C ILE A 32 5.16 2.46 8.39
N SER A 33 6.16 2.03 7.61
CA SER A 33 6.53 2.67 6.33
C SER A 33 5.41 2.61 5.29
N THR A 34 4.59 1.56 5.29
CA THR A 34 3.46 1.42 4.38
C THR A 34 2.18 2.11 4.86
N ARG A 35 2.18 2.71 6.06
CA ARG A 35 1.01 3.31 6.70
C ARG A 35 -0.11 2.29 6.88
N ALA A 36 0.18 1.16 7.53
CA ALA A 36 -0.69 0.00 7.64
C ALA A 36 -2.10 0.29 8.18
N ALA A 37 -2.27 1.31 9.03
CA ALA A 37 -3.57 1.77 9.48
C ALA A 37 -4.54 2.10 8.33
N VAL A 38 -4.04 2.58 7.19
CA VAL A 38 -4.86 2.87 6.01
C VAL A 38 -5.14 1.61 5.19
N LEU A 39 -4.26 0.60 5.22
CA LEU A 39 -4.45 -0.65 4.47
C LEU A 39 -5.69 -1.44 4.92
N ILE A 40 -6.21 -1.17 6.13
CA ILE A 40 -7.44 -1.81 6.62
C ILE A 40 -8.65 -1.52 5.74
N MET A 41 -8.71 -0.34 5.10
CA MET A 41 -9.80 0.00 4.18
C MET A 41 -9.79 -0.93 2.97
N THR A 42 -8.60 -1.23 2.44
CA THR A 42 -8.41 -2.14 1.31
C THR A 42 -8.79 -3.57 1.69
N PHE A 43 -8.44 -3.98 2.91
CA PHE A 43 -8.87 -5.26 3.44
C PHE A 43 -10.39 -5.34 3.54
N PHE A 44 -11.08 -4.28 3.98
CA PHE A 44 -12.54 -4.24 3.99
C PHE A 44 -13.13 -4.32 2.59
N SER A 45 -12.60 -3.59 1.60
CA SER A 45 -13.06 -3.70 0.20
C SER A 45 -12.92 -5.13 -0.34
N ALA A 46 -11.78 -5.79 -0.08
CA ALA A 46 -11.57 -7.19 -0.46
C ALA A 46 -12.56 -8.13 0.25
N THR A 47 -12.83 -7.87 1.54
CA THR A 47 -13.79 -8.64 2.35
C THR A 47 -15.22 -8.48 1.83
N ILE A 48 -15.63 -7.27 1.44
CA ILE A 48 -16.93 -7.02 0.80
C ILE A 48 -17.03 -7.82 -0.51
N ALA A 49 -15.99 -7.81 -1.35
CA ALA A 49 -15.96 -8.62 -2.57
C ALA A 49 -16.08 -10.14 -2.25
N GLY A 50 -15.42 -10.61 -1.19
CA GLY A 50 -15.57 -11.97 -0.69
C GLY A 50 -17.00 -12.31 -0.25
N ILE A 51 -17.65 -11.42 0.51
CA ILE A 51 -19.05 -11.58 0.95
C ILE A 51 -20.00 -11.59 -0.25
N LEU A 52 -19.80 -10.72 -1.24
CA LEU A 52 -20.60 -10.70 -2.46
C LEU A 52 -20.43 -11.99 -3.26
N ALA A 53 -19.20 -12.50 -3.39
CA ALA A 53 -18.94 -13.78 -4.03
C ALA A 53 -19.60 -14.94 -3.27
N PHE A 54 -19.65 -14.87 -1.94
CA PHE A 54 -20.32 -15.86 -1.09
C PHE A 54 -21.83 -15.84 -1.31
N GLY A 55 -22.45 -14.64 -1.30
CA GLY A 55 -23.87 -14.47 -1.60
C GLY A 55 -24.26 -14.97 -3.00
N ALA A 56 -23.34 -14.88 -3.97
CA ALA A 56 -23.52 -15.41 -5.32
C ALA A 56 -23.22 -16.92 -5.46
N GLY A 57 -22.82 -17.62 -4.39
CA GLY A 57 -22.43 -19.03 -4.44
C GLY A 57 -21.12 -19.31 -5.18
N MET A 58 -20.30 -18.28 -5.41
CA MET A 58 -19.05 -18.34 -6.19
C MET A 58 -17.79 -18.18 -5.33
N PHE A 59 -17.93 -18.16 -4.00
CA PHE A 59 -16.82 -17.95 -3.10
C PHE A 59 -15.80 -19.08 -3.15
N ASN A 60 -14.53 -18.71 -3.21
CA ASN A 60 -13.41 -19.62 -3.11
C ASN A 60 -12.34 -19.00 -2.22
N TRP A 61 -11.95 -19.73 -1.17
CA TRP A 61 -10.99 -19.26 -0.16
C TRP A 61 -9.65 -18.84 -0.76
N VAL A 62 -9.10 -19.61 -1.70
CA VAL A 62 -7.80 -19.31 -2.32
C VAL A 62 -7.89 -18.04 -3.14
N ASN A 63 -8.95 -17.89 -3.94
CA ASN A 63 -9.14 -16.70 -4.76
C ASN A 63 -9.35 -15.43 -3.93
N TYR A 64 -10.15 -15.52 -2.85
CA TYR A 64 -10.32 -14.42 -1.91
C TYR A 64 -9.00 -14.03 -1.24
N LEU A 65 -8.20 -15.02 -0.81
CA LEU A 65 -6.91 -14.77 -0.18
C LEU A 65 -5.94 -14.10 -1.16
N MET A 66 -5.85 -14.59 -2.39
CA MET A 66 -4.99 -14.00 -3.42
C MET A 66 -5.45 -12.58 -3.80
N LEU A 67 -6.75 -12.34 -3.88
CA LEU A 67 -7.30 -10.99 -4.09
C LEU A 67 -6.90 -10.06 -2.95
N THR A 68 -7.09 -10.50 -1.71
CA THR A 68 -6.81 -9.71 -0.50
C THR A 68 -5.32 -9.40 -0.40
N ILE A 69 -4.44 -10.39 -0.57
CA ILE A 69 -2.99 -10.21 -0.59
C ILE A 69 -2.61 -9.26 -1.73
N GLY A 70 -3.11 -9.51 -2.94
CA GLY A 70 -2.82 -8.68 -4.11
C GLY A 70 -3.12 -7.21 -3.87
N LEU A 71 -4.33 -6.90 -3.39
CA LEU A 71 -4.77 -5.53 -3.16
C LEU A 71 -4.03 -4.85 -2.00
N VAL A 72 -3.86 -5.53 -0.86
CA VAL A 72 -3.17 -4.95 0.31
C VAL A 72 -1.71 -4.65 -0.02
N PHE A 73 -1.01 -5.56 -0.70
CA PHE A 73 0.38 -5.36 -1.08
C PHE A 73 0.54 -4.35 -2.22
N ALA A 74 -0.44 -4.24 -3.15
CA ALA A 74 -0.45 -3.18 -4.15
C ALA A 74 -0.60 -1.80 -3.50
N HIS A 75 -1.51 -1.66 -2.53
CA HIS A 75 -1.67 -0.40 -1.78
C HIS A 75 -0.42 -0.07 -0.95
N ALA A 76 0.16 -1.05 -0.25
CA ALA A 76 1.43 -0.87 0.46
C ALA A 76 2.54 -0.36 -0.48
N THR A 77 2.65 -0.94 -1.68
CA THR A 77 3.60 -0.51 -2.71
C THR A 77 3.36 0.93 -3.13
N ASN A 78 2.10 1.31 -3.41
CA ASN A 78 1.75 2.69 -3.76
C ASN A 78 2.14 3.68 -2.66
N ASN A 79 1.92 3.33 -1.38
CA ASN A 79 2.29 4.21 -0.27
C ASN A 79 3.80 4.41 -0.16
N LEU A 80 4.60 3.36 -0.38
CA LEU A 80 6.07 3.46 -0.39
C LEU A 80 6.56 4.29 -1.58
N LEU A 81 6.06 4.03 -2.79
CA LEU A 81 6.42 4.81 -3.98
C LEU A 81 5.99 6.27 -3.86
N ASN A 82 4.87 6.54 -3.18
CA ASN A 82 4.44 7.90 -2.91
C ASN A 82 5.43 8.62 -1.97
N ASP A 83 5.89 7.96 -0.90
CA ASP A 83 6.91 8.52 0.01
C ASP A 83 8.22 8.82 -0.72
N LEU A 84 8.66 7.92 -1.60
CA LEU A 84 9.84 8.14 -2.44
C LEU A 84 9.68 9.35 -3.36
N THR A 85 8.55 9.42 -4.06
CA THR A 85 8.30 10.48 -5.04
C THR A 85 8.19 11.84 -4.35
N ASP A 86 7.44 11.91 -3.24
CA ASP A 86 7.29 13.13 -2.45
C ASP A 86 8.66 13.61 -1.89
N TYR A 87 9.50 12.69 -1.41
CA TYR A 87 10.86 12.96 -0.97
C TYR A 87 11.76 13.51 -2.09
N GLU A 88 11.76 12.88 -3.27
CA GLU A 88 12.59 13.30 -4.40
C GLU A 88 12.17 14.64 -4.99
N ARG A 89 10.86 14.94 -4.97
CA ARG A 89 10.32 16.22 -5.42
C ARG A 89 10.44 17.34 -4.38
N GLY A 90 10.92 17.02 -3.18
CA GLY A 90 11.10 18.00 -2.09
C GLY A 90 9.79 18.54 -1.52
N VAL A 91 8.65 17.88 -1.79
CA VAL A 91 7.33 18.29 -1.25
C VAL A 91 7.29 18.17 0.28
N ASP A 92 8.12 17.28 0.82
CA ASP A 92 8.19 16.97 2.24
C ASP A 92 9.23 17.81 3.02
N ARG A 93 10.00 18.68 2.35
CA ARG A 93 10.96 19.57 3.05
C ARG A 93 10.21 20.60 3.89
N ASP A 94 10.57 20.70 5.18
CA ASP A 94 10.05 21.67 6.15
C ASP A 94 8.52 21.70 6.31
N ASN A 95 7.83 20.64 5.89
CA ASN A 95 6.37 20.57 5.93
C ASN A 95 5.87 19.96 7.25
N TYR A 96 5.85 20.79 8.29
CA TYR A 96 5.41 20.40 9.64
C TYR A 96 4.02 19.73 9.67
N PHE A 97 3.07 20.22 8.87
CA PHE A 97 1.72 19.64 8.82
C PHE A 97 1.72 18.20 8.30
N ARG A 98 2.52 17.89 7.27
CA ARG A 98 2.56 16.55 6.68
C ARG A 98 3.17 15.49 7.60
N THR A 99 4.16 15.86 8.41
CA THR A 99 4.72 14.98 9.45
C THR A 99 3.72 14.62 10.57
N GLN A 100 2.57 15.30 10.64
CA GLN A 100 1.46 14.92 11.53
C GLN A 100 0.55 13.85 10.91
N TYR A 101 0.48 13.74 9.58
CA TYR A 101 -0.44 12.85 8.85
C TYR A 101 0.15 11.47 8.51
N GLY A 102 1.46 11.25 8.71
CA GLY A 102 2.14 10.03 8.26
C GLY A 102 3.60 9.96 8.72
N PRO A 103 4.19 8.76 8.93
CA PRO A 103 5.63 8.64 9.08
C PRO A 103 6.24 8.79 7.69
N GLN A 104 6.96 9.88 7.47
CA GLN A 104 7.72 10.07 6.24
C GLN A 104 9.07 9.39 6.42
N ALA A 105 9.13 8.09 6.13
CA ALA A 105 10.25 7.23 6.52
C ALA A 105 11.58 7.73 5.94
N LEU A 106 11.57 8.26 4.71
CA LEU A 106 12.75 8.87 4.10
C LEU A 106 13.08 10.24 4.69
N GLN A 107 12.10 11.13 4.82
CA GLN A 107 12.32 12.50 5.31
C GLN A 107 12.80 12.52 6.77
N GLN A 108 12.32 11.58 7.58
CA GLN A 108 12.70 11.41 8.99
C GLN A 108 14.01 10.61 9.17
N GLY A 109 14.66 10.16 8.08
CA GLY A 109 15.89 9.37 8.13
C GLY A 109 15.72 7.97 8.72
N LEU A 110 14.47 7.47 8.83
CA LEU A 110 14.18 6.13 9.33
C LEU A 110 14.66 5.06 8.34
N MET A 111 14.47 5.30 7.04
CA MET A 111 14.93 4.43 5.97
C MET A 111 15.83 5.18 4.99
N THR A 112 16.76 4.46 4.39
CA THR A 112 17.46 4.89 3.18
C THR A 112 16.58 4.67 1.95
N LYS A 113 16.84 5.40 0.86
CA LYS A 113 16.16 5.17 -0.43
C LYS A 113 16.25 3.72 -0.89
N ARG A 114 17.41 3.08 -0.69
CA ARG A 114 17.65 1.70 -1.10
C ARG A 114 16.78 0.72 -0.32
N GLU A 115 16.66 0.91 0.99
CA GLU A 115 15.79 0.08 1.83
C GLU A 115 14.32 0.25 1.44
N LEU A 116 13.86 1.49 1.22
CA LEU A 116 12.47 1.72 0.81
C LEU A 116 12.17 1.09 -0.55
N LEU A 117 13.08 1.23 -1.53
CA LEU A 117 12.93 0.59 -2.84
C LEU A 117 12.91 -0.94 -2.74
N LEU A 118 13.71 -1.53 -1.85
CA LEU A 118 13.67 -2.98 -1.61
C LEU A 118 12.30 -3.40 -1.06
N TYR A 119 11.75 -2.65 -0.11
CA TYR A 119 10.41 -2.90 0.42
C TYR A 119 9.35 -2.79 -0.68
N ALA A 120 9.40 -1.72 -1.48
CA ALA A 120 8.46 -1.50 -2.57
C ALA A 120 8.55 -2.60 -3.65
N ALA A 121 9.76 -3.07 -3.98
CA ALA A 121 9.97 -4.15 -4.92
C ALA A 121 9.39 -5.47 -4.40
N ILE A 122 9.68 -5.83 -3.14
CA ILE A 122 9.16 -7.06 -2.53
C ILE A 122 7.63 -7.01 -2.46
N THR A 123 7.04 -5.89 -2.01
CA THR A 123 5.59 -5.77 -1.95
C THR A 123 4.94 -5.79 -3.31
N GLY A 124 5.53 -5.11 -4.29
CA GLY A 124 5.05 -5.08 -5.66
C GLY A 124 5.08 -6.47 -6.30
N LEU A 125 6.15 -7.24 -6.07
CA LEU A 125 6.26 -8.62 -6.56
C LEU A 125 5.21 -9.54 -5.95
N ILE A 126 4.94 -9.42 -4.64
CA ILE A 126 3.86 -10.19 -3.98
C ILE A 126 2.51 -9.85 -4.60
N ALA A 127 2.24 -8.55 -4.81
CA ALA A 127 1.00 -8.10 -5.43
C ALA A 127 0.85 -8.61 -6.87
N LEU A 128 1.91 -8.52 -7.67
CA LEU A 128 1.94 -9.00 -9.05
C LEU A 128 1.78 -10.51 -9.14
N ALA A 129 2.41 -11.28 -8.25
CA ALA A 129 2.27 -12.74 -8.23
C ALA A 129 0.82 -13.16 -7.92
N ALA A 130 0.20 -12.54 -6.92
CA ALA A 130 -1.20 -12.79 -6.57
C ALA A 130 -2.16 -12.36 -7.69
N GLY A 131 -1.89 -11.21 -8.33
CA GLY A 131 -2.63 -10.73 -9.50
C GLY A 131 -2.50 -11.66 -10.69
N ALA A 132 -1.29 -12.11 -11.03
CA ALA A 132 -1.02 -13.03 -12.13
C ALA A 132 -1.75 -14.37 -11.95
N TYR A 133 -1.81 -14.89 -10.71
CA TYR A 133 -2.61 -16.07 -10.39
C TYR A 133 -4.10 -15.86 -10.71
N LEU A 134 -4.67 -14.71 -10.36
CA LEU A 134 -6.08 -14.41 -10.66
C LEU A 134 -6.32 -14.19 -12.16
N VAL A 135 -5.36 -13.57 -12.86
CA VAL A 135 -5.40 -13.43 -14.33
C VAL A 135 -5.43 -14.80 -15.00
N TRP A 136 -4.57 -15.72 -14.57
CA TRP A 136 -4.54 -17.07 -15.09
C TRP A 136 -5.88 -17.79 -14.94
N LEU A 137 -6.59 -17.57 -13.82
CA LEU A 137 -7.89 -18.19 -13.56
C LEU A 137 -9.09 -17.50 -14.23
N ARG A 138 -9.05 -16.18 -14.41
CA ARG A 138 -10.21 -15.36 -14.79
C ARG A 138 -10.09 -14.71 -16.17
N GLY A 139 -8.92 -14.79 -16.80
CA GLY A 139 -8.70 -14.38 -18.17
C GLY A 139 -8.62 -12.86 -18.38
N PRO A 140 -9.04 -12.37 -19.57
CA PRO A 140 -8.73 -11.01 -20.03
C PRO A 140 -9.24 -9.88 -19.12
N LEU A 141 -10.42 -10.04 -18.50
CA LEU A 141 -10.96 -9.00 -17.62
C LEU A 141 -10.07 -8.78 -16.38
N ALA A 142 -9.58 -9.87 -15.78
CA ALA A 142 -8.66 -9.76 -14.65
C ALA A 142 -7.31 -9.15 -15.08
N LEU A 143 -6.85 -9.43 -16.31
CA LEU A 143 -5.64 -8.79 -16.85
C LEU A 143 -5.83 -7.28 -17.01
N ALA A 144 -6.99 -6.85 -17.54
CA ALA A 144 -7.31 -5.44 -17.68
C ALA A 144 -7.36 -4.72 -16.32
N LEU A 145 -7.98 -5.35 -15.31
CA LEU A 145 -8.02 -4.82 -13.94
C LEU A 145 -6.64 -4.76 -13.29
N LEU A 146 -5.81 -5.79 -13.47
CA LEU A 146 -4.43 -5.79 -13.00
C LEU A 146 -3.60 -4.69 -13.65
N ALA A 147 -3.71 -4.53 -14.97
CA ALA A 147 -3.01 -3.49 -15.72
C ALA A 147 -3.45 -2.08 -15.29
N ALA A 148 -4.75 -1.86 -15.09
CA ALA A 148 -5.28 -0.60 -14.56
C ALA A 148 -4.77 -0.33 -13.14
N GLY A 149 -4.78 -1.34 -12.26
CA GLY A 149 -4.25 -1.23 -10.91
C GLY A 149 -2.75 -0.91 -10.91
N ALA A 150 -1.95 -1.61 -11.73
CA ALA A 150 -0.52 -1.35 -11.88
C ALA A 150 -0.25 0.07 -12.40
N PHE A 151 -1.05 0.54 -13.35
CA PHE A 151 -0.99 1.92 -13.81
C PHE A 151 -1.22 2.90 -12.66
N PHE A 152 -2.28 2.74 -11.85
CA PHE A 152 -2.51 3.64 -10.73
C PHE A 152 -1.43 3.54 -9.65
N VAL A 153 -0.93 2.36 -9.31
CA VAL A 153 0.17 2.20 -8.33
C VAL A 153 1.43 2.96 -8.75
N LEU A 154 1.75 3.00 -10.04
CA LEU A 154 2.96 3.64 -10.55
C LEU A 154 2.76 5.13 -10.87
N PHE A 155 1.63 5.48 -11.47
CA PHE A 155 1.39 6.81 -12.04
C PHE A 155 0.56 7.73 -11.16
N TYR A 156 -0.11 7.20 -10.13
CA TYR A 156 -0.77 8.03 -9.12
C TYR A 156 0.23 8.99 -8.50
N THR A 157 1.37 8.48 -8.05
CA THR A 157 2.42 9.25 -7.37
C THR A 157 3.01 10.29 -8.31
N TRP A 158 3.31 9.92 -9.55
CA TRP A 158 3.74 10.82 -10.61
C TRP A 158 3.32 10.30 -12.00
N PRO A 159 2.71 11.12 -12.87
CA PRO A 159 2.47 12.56 -12.72
C PRO A 159 1.10 12.90 -12.13
N LEU A 160 0.17 11.94 -12.00
CA LEU A 160 -1.27 12.23 -11.85
C LEU A 160 -1.58 13.14 -10.66
N LYS A 161 -1.06 12.83 -9.47
CA LYS A 161 -1.21 13.65 -8.27
C LYS A 161 -0.71 15.09 -8.46
N TYR A 162 0.35 15.29 -9.25
CA TYR A 162 0.98 16.60 -9.44
C TYR A 162 0.31 17.46 -10.51
N ILE A 163 -0.43 16.85 -11.44
CA ILE A 163 -1.16 17.56 -12.49
C ILE A 163 -2.65 17.75 -12.16
N GLY A 164 -3.03 17.64 -10.88
CA GLY A 164 -4.40 17.84 -10.42
C GLY A 164 -5.34 16.65 -10.65
N LEU A 165 -4.85 15.52 -11.15
CA LEU A 165 -5.64 14.30 -11.37
C LEU A 165 -5.65 13.35 -10.16
N GLY A 166 -5.01 13.75 -9.06
CA GLY A 166 -4.89 12.93 -7.85
C GLY A 166 -6.24 12.56 -7.22
N GLU A 167 -7.14 13.52 -7.08
CA GLU A 167 -8.46 13.29 -6.46
C GLU A 167 -9.34 12.38 -7.33
N ILE A 168 -9.31 12.57 -8.65
CA ILE A 168 -10.02 11.72 -9.60
C ILE A 168 -9.51 10.28 -9.50
N ALA A 169 -8.18 10.09 -9.46
CA ALA A 169 -7.58 8.78 -9.29
C ALA A 169 -7.97 8.13 -7.95
N VAL A 170 -8.05 8.91 -6.86
CA VAL A 170 -8.52 8.41 -5.55
C VAL A 170 -9.96 7.92 -5.64
N ILE A 171 -10.87 8.69 -6.25
CA ILE A 171 -12.28 8.29 -6.39
C ILE A 171 -12.42 7.01 -7.23
N ILE A 172 -11.66 6.90 -8.33
CA ILE A 172 -11.70 5.72 -9.20
C ILE A 172 -11.18 4.46 -8.47
N VAL A 173 -10.11 4.60 -7.70
CA VAL A 173 -9.45 3.46 -7.03
C VAL A 173 -10.17 3.06 -5.74
N TRP A 174 -10.62 4.04 -4.94
CA TRP A 174 -11.12 3.82 -3.60
C TRP A 174 -12.64 3.95 -3.47
N GLY A 175 -13.32 4.49 -4.48
CA GLY A 175 -14.74 4.83 -4.40
C GLY A 175 -15.00 6.18 -3.70
N PRO A 176 -16.28 6.55 -3.54
CA PRO A 176 -16.72 7.76 -2.84
C PRO A 176 -16.56 7.67 -1.31
#